data_AF-A0A923YEY1-F1
#
_entry.id   AF-A0A923YEY1-F1
#
_cell.length_a   1.000
_cell.length_b   1.000
_cell.length_c   1.000
_cell.angle_alpha   90.00
_cell.angle_beta   90.00
_cell.angle_gamma   90.00
#
_symmetry.space_group_name_H-M   'P 1'
#
loop_
_entity.id
_entity.type
_entity.pdbx_description
1 polymer ?
#
loop_
_entity_poly.entity_id
_entity_poly.type
_entity_poly.pdbx_seq_one_letter_code
_entity_poly.pdbx_strand_id
1 'polypeptide(L)'
;MLAGMNVSKGFAKDNFLRSKFSSIVYPYFLWSLIQGGIQIFMSSEVNSAVNWLDLFEIMWKPIGQFWFLHALFLCHIMIVILTTNRRIVLLASIVCYVCGMYFSLGVISNAFSFFLFYAAGLLSAPYLEKWVTDLSNFKGIVFIAAGFLFSLYVAFSFDSPSSPVALPAAFLGMFLVLQISLVIIKLQKLKVIELLGLASMPIYLMHIIFGSGVRVFILKFGVTRIELNLLFGCLFVIVAPLVIYYFTYYCKVERIFGFNNASIIFKKFPAILVKK
;
A
#
# COMPACT_ATOMS: atom_id res chain seq x y z
N MET A 1 -9.23 -2.61 -0.85
CA MET A 1 -10.08 -3.45 0.04
C MET A 1 -9.81 -3.22 1.53
N LEU A 2 -8.62 -3.51 2.05
CA LEU A 2 -8.31 -3.39 3.50
C LEU A 2 -8.63 -2.01 4.11
N ALA A 3 -8.32 -0.92 3.38
CA ALA A 3 -8.63 0.41 3.88
C ALA A 3 -10.14 0.65 4.01
N GLY A 4 -10.95 0.23 3.02
CA GLY A 4 -12.41 0.32 3.06
C GLY A 4 -13.03 -0.50 4.20
N MET A 5 -12.45 -1.67 4.50
CA MET A 5 -12.89 -2.51 5.62
C MET A 5 -12.75 -1.81 6.98
N ASN A 6 -11.69 -1.01 7.17
CA ASN A 6 -11.42 -0.31 8.42
C ASN A 6 -12.19 1.01 8.59
N VAL A 7 -12.93 1.45 7.56
CA VAL A 7 -13.61 2.75 7.53
C VAL A 7 -14.91 2.75 8.32
N SER A 8 -15.63 1.62 8.36
CA SER A 8 -16.85 1.47 9.17
C SER A 8 -16.61 1.78 10.65
N LYS A 9 -15.46 1.36 11.19
CA LYS A 9 -15.02 1.63 12.57
C LYS A 9 -14.60 3.09 12.80
N GLY A 10 -14.23 3.80 11.73
CA GLY A 10 -13.74 5.18 11.77
C GLY A 10 -14.84 6.23 11.61
N PHE A 11 -15.89 5.94 10.82
CA PHE A 11 -17.02 6.86 10.60
C PHE A 11 -17.78 7.21 11.87
N ALA A 12 -17.81 6.32 12.86
CA ALA A 12 -18.46 6.55 14.15
C ALA A 12 -17.75 7.60 15.04
N LYS A 13 -16.63 8.18 14.57
CA LYS A 13 -15.86 9.19 15.31
C LYS A 13 -15.97 10.53 14.58
N ASP A 14 -16.40 11.58 15.27
CA ASP A 14 -16.59 12.94 14.74
C ASP A 14 -15.34 13.57 14.10
N ASN A 15 -14.16 13.00 14.34
CA ASN A 15 -12.86 13.44 13.82
C ASN A 15 -12.29 12.55 12.71
N PHE A 16 -13.13 11.82 11.95
CA PHE A 16 -12.67 10.86 10.95
C PHE A 16 -11.67 11.47 9.94
N LEU A 17 -12.05 12.51 9.20
CA LEU A 17 -11.17 13.16 8.22
C LEU A 17 -9.92 13.78 8.86
N ARG A 18 -10.07 14.38 10.05
CA ARG A 18 -8.96 14.97 10.80
C ARG A 18 -7.91 13.91 11.16
N SER A 19 -8.34 12.71 11.54
CA SER A 19 -7.42 11.60 11.82
C SER A 19 -6.66 11.17 10.56
N LYS A 20 -7.33 11.14 9.40
CA LYS A 20 -6.71 10.77 8.11
C LYS A 20 -5.71 11.80 7.63
N PHE A 21 -5.90 13.07 7.97
CA PHE A 21 -4.91 14.09 7.68
C PHE A 21 -3.56 13.76 8.32
N SER A 22 -3.54 13.43 9.62
CA SER A 22 -2.30 13.07 10.33
C SER A 22 -1.69 11.73 9.88
N SER A 23 -2.50 10.78 9.42
CA SER A 23 -2.04 9.43 9.07
C SER A 23 -1.75 9.21 7.58
N ILE A 24 -2.23 10.09 6.70
CA ILE A 24 -2.08 9.95 5.24
C ILE A 24 -1.49 11.23 4.65
N VAL A 25 -2.15 12.37 4.85
CA VAL A 25 -1.77 13.64 4.20
C VAL A 25 -0.42 14.13 4.70
N TYR A 26 -0.19 14.10 6.02
CA TYR A 26 1.08 14.53 6.59
C TYR A 26 2.27 13.65 6.12
N PRO A 27 2.24 12.30 6.26
CA PRO A 27 3.28 11.46 5.69
C PRO A 27 3.46 11.64 4.18
N TYR A 28 2.38 11.85 3.44
CA TYR A 28 2.44 12.10 2.00
C TYR A 28 3.30 13.31 1.66
N PHE A 29 3.00 14.48 2.23
CA PHE A 29 3.77 15.69 1.94
C PHE A 29 5.20 15.59 2.43
N LEU A 30 5.42 15.10 3.65
CA LEU A 30 6.76 14.97 4.21
C LEU A 30 7.65 14.09 3.34
N TRP A 31 7.20 12.88 3.01
CA TRP A 31 8.01 11.92 2.27
C TRP A 31 8.10 12.25 0.79
N SER A 32 7.09 12.91 0.19
CA SER A 32 7.20 13.41 -1.19
C SER A 32 8.26 14.51 -1.30
N LEU A 33 8.36 15.40 -0.31
CA LEU A 33 9.40 16.43 -0.27
C LEU A 33 10.78 15.83 -0.04
N ILE A 34 10.92 14.89 0.90
CA ILE A 34 12.20 14.19 1.16
C ILE A 34 12.65 13.45 -0.11
N GLN A 35 11.78 12.62 -0.69
CA GLN A 35 12.11 11.85 -1.88
C GLN A 35 12.39 12.74 -3.09
N GLY A 36 11.53 13.73 -3.36
CA GLY A 36 11.71 14.65 -4.47
C GLY A 36 12.98 15.49 -4.31
N GLY A 37 13.30 15.95 -3.10
CA GLY A 37 14.55 16.64 -2.80
C GLY A 37 15.79 15.79 -3.06
N ILE A 38 15.77 14.51 -2.64
CA ILE A 38 16.84 13.55 -2.97
C ILE A 38 16.96 13.35 -4.48
N GLN A 39 15.83 13.22 -5.19
CA GLN A 39 15.83 13.02 -6.64
C GLN A 39 16.37 14.23 -7.42
N ILE A 40 16.09 15.45 -6.95
CA ILE A 40 16.68 16.68 -7.52
C ILE A 40 18.19 16.70 -7.31
N PHE A 41 18.65 16.42 -6.08
CA PHE A 41 20.07 16.43 -5.74
C PHE A 41 20.86 15.35 -6.49
N MET A 42 20.23 14.19 -6.73
CA MET A 42 20.82 13.05 -7.44
C MET A 42 20.35 12.95 -8.90
N SER A 43 19.90 14.06 -9.52
CA SER A 43 19.26 14.07 -10.84
C SER A 43 20.06 13.38 -11.95
N SER A 44 21.39 13.33 -11.87
CA SER A 44 22.25 12.61 -12.82
C SER A 44 22.22 11.08 -12.69
N GLU A 45 21.68 10.53 -11.58
CA GLU A 45 21.72 9.11 -11.21
C GLU A 45 20.32 8.46 -11.18
N VAL A 46 19.24 9.25 -11.29
CA VAL A 46 17.85 8.78 -11.19
C VAL A 46 17.23 8.66 -12.58
N ASN A 47 16.48 7.58 -12.82
CA ASN A 47 15.82 7.30 -14.11
C ASN A 47 14.66 8.28 -14.42
N SER A 48 14.18 9.02 -13.43
CA SER A 48 13.07 9.96 -13.54
C SER A 48 13.47 11.23 -12.81
N ALA A 49 13.93 12.22 -13.57
CA ALA A 49 14.28 13.52 -13.02
C ALA A 49 13.01 14.20 -12.50
N VAL A 50 13.07 14.67 -11.25
CA VAL A 50 12.07 15.56 -10.65
C VAL A 50 12.67 16.95 -10.63
N ASN A 51 11.90 17.95 -11.05
CA ASN A 51 12.31 19.35 -11.00
C ASN A 51 11.72 20.05 -9.77
N TRP A 52 12.23 21.24 -9.46
CA TRP A 52 11.67 22.09 -8.41
C TRP A 52 10.20 22.44 -8.64
N LEU A 53 9.78 22.60 -9.90
CA LEU A 53 8.37 22.84 -10.26
C LEU A 53 7.47 21.65 -9.93
N ASP A 54 7.95 20.41 -10.13
CA ASP A 54 7.20 19.21 -9.79
C ASP A 54 6.92 19.11 -8.27
N LEU A 55 7.78 19.69 -7.41
CA LEU A 55 7.54 19.75 -5.97
C LEU A 55 6.33 20.63 -5.62
N PHE A 56 6.12 21.74 -6.34
CA PHE A 56 4.93 22.58 -6.16
C PHE A 56 3.67 21.90 -6.67
N GLU A 57 3.82 21.03 -7.67
CA GLU A 57 2.72 20.25 -8.25
C GLU A 57 2.36 19.01 -7.44
N ILE A 58 3.06 18.68 -6.33
CA ILE A 58 2.78 17.50 -5.50
C ILE A 58 1.30 17.40 -5.08
N MET A 59 0.58 18.52 -4.95
CA MET A 59 -0.86 18.47 -4.63
C MET A 59 -1.70 17.83 -5.74
N TRP A 60 -1.30 17.95 -7.01
CA TRP A 60 -2.05 17.49 -8.17
C TRP A 60 -1.36 16.36 -8.93
N LYS A 61 -0.06 16.17 -8.71
CA LYS A 61 0.82 15.24 -9.41
C LYS A 61 1.74 14.54 -8.38
N PRO A 62 1.28 13.45 -7.76
CA PRO A 62 2.05 12.71 -6.77
C PRO A 62 3.31 12.09 -7.39
N ILE A 63 4.40 12.14 -6.63
CA ILE A 63 5.70 11.63 -7.06
C ILE A 63 5.80 10.13 -6.78
N GLY A 64 6.21 9.36 -7.79
CA GLY A 64 6.54 7.94 -7.64
C GLY A 64 5.41 7.16 -6.97
N GLN A 65 5.73 6.34 -5.97
CA GLN A 65 4.77 5.49 -5.27
C GLN A 65 3.64 6.29 -4.58
N PHE A 66 3.86 7.55 -4.17
CA PHE A 66 2.93 8.27 -3.29
C PHE A 66 1.53 8.52 -3.88
N TRP A 67 1.32 8.26 -5.17
CA TRP A 67 0.01 8.31 -5.83
C TRP A 67 -1.05 7.48 -5.10
N PHE A 68 -0.65 6.36 -4.48
CA PHE A 68 -1.59 5.51 -3.75
C PHE A 68 -2.09 6.17 -2.46
N LEU A 69 -1.26 6.90 -1.71
CA LEU A 69 -1.71 7.64 -0.51
C LEU A 69 -2.70 8.75 -0.90
N HIS A 70 -2.40 9.44 -2.00
CA HIS A 70 -3.28 10.47 -2.52
C HIS A 70 -4.63 9.87 -2.98
N ALA A 71 -4.61 8.84 -3.81
CA ALA A 71 -5.83 8.15 -4.26
C ALA A 71 -6.64 7.58 -3.09
N LEU A 72 -5.94 7.06 -2.08
CA LEU A 72 -6.57 6.54 -0.87
C LEU A 72 -7.25 7.66 -0.07
N PHE A 73 -6.61 8.82 0.09
CA PHE A 73 -7.22 9.97 0.76
C PHE A 73 -8.46 10.48 0.01
N LEU A 74 -8.40 10.55 -1.32
CA LEU A 74 -9.57 10.87 -2.14
C LEU A 74 -10.71 9.87 -1.96
N CYS A 75 -10.44 8.56 -1.87
CA CYS A 75 -11.47 7.56 -1.56
C CYS A 75 -12.14 7.81 -0.19
N HIS A 76 -11.39 8.31 0.80
CA HIS A 76 -11.95 8.69 2.10
C HIS A 76 -12.86 9.92 2.00
N ILE A 77 -12.49 10.92 1.19
CA ILE A 77 -13.34 12.09 0.91
C ILE A 77 -14.61 11.64 0.18
N MET A 78 -14.47 10.83 -0.87
CA MET A 78 -15.60 10.32 -1.64
C MET A 78 -16.61 9.61 -0.75
N ILE A 79 -16.18 8.72 0.15
CA ILE A 79 -17.14 8.02 1.01
C ILE A 79 -17.80 8.92 2.07
N VAL A 80 -17.19 10.05 2.43
CA VAL A 80 -17.79 11.04 3.35
C VAL A 80 -18.82 11.91 2.62
N ILE A 81 -18.53 12.27 1.37
CA ILE A 81 -19.48 12.99 0.50
C ILE A 81 -20.64 12.07 0.12
N LEU A 82 -20.33 10.82 -0.20
CA LEU A 82 -21.32 9.77 -0.36
C LEU A 82 -21.89 9.39 1.00
N THR A 83 -23.01 8.69 0.98
CA THR A 83 -23.58 8.11 2.18
C THR A 83 -22.96 6.74 2.46
N THR A 84 -23.17 6.20 3.66
CA THR A 84 -22.86 4.78 3.97
C THR A 84 -23.90 3.80 3.42
N ASN A 85 -24.87 4.28 2.63
CA ASN A 85 -25.89 3.42 2.03
C ASN A 85 -25.24 2.49 0.98
N ARG A 86 -25.39 1.18 1.21
CA ARG A 86 -24.82 0.13 0.36
C ARG A 86 -25.15 0.28 -1.13
N ARG A 87 -26.37 0.66 -1.48
CA ARG A 87 -26.78 0.81 -2.89
C ARG A 87 -26.08 1.98 -3.56
N ILE A 88 -26.00 3.12 -2.86
CA ILE A 88 -25.35 4.33 -3.37
C ILE A 88 -23.86 4.09 -3.55
N VAL A 89 -23.20 3.49 -2.56
CA VAL A 89 -21.77 3.16 -2.64
C VAL A 89 -21.47 2.19 -3.79
N LEU A 90 -22.31 1.17 -3.98
CA LEU A 90 -22.13 0.21 -5.08
C LEU A 90 -22.30 0.88 -6.44
N LEU A 91 -23.38 1.64 -6.65
CA LEU A 91 -23.62 2.37 -7.89
C LEU A 91 -22.48 3.35 -8.18
N ALA A 92 -22.09 4.15 -7.20
CA ALA A 92 -21.00 5.10 -7.35
C ALA A 92 -19.66 4.41 -7.63
N SER A 93 -19.40 3.23 -7.06
CA SER A 93 -18.18 2.48 -7.31
C SER A 93 -18.05 2.01 -8.76
N ILE A 94 -19.17 1.61 -9.37
CA ILE A 94 -19.21 1.21 -10.79
C ILE A 94 -19.05 2.45 -11.67
N VAL A 95 -19.79 3.52 -11.39
CA VAL A 95 -19.71 4.78 -12.15
C VAL A 95 -18.30 5.35 -12.10
N CYS A 96 -17.68 5.41 -10.92
CA CYS A 96 -16.31 5.88 -10.76
C CYS A 96 -15.33 4.99 -11.53
N TYR A 97 -15.45 3.66 -11.44
CA TYR A 97 -14.57 2.77 -12.18
C TYR A 97 -14.62 2.99 -13.69
N VAL A 98 -15.84 3.11 -14.25
CA VAL A 98 -16.05 3.44 -15.67
C VAL A 98 -15.45 4.81 -15.99
N CYS A 99 -15.73 5.83 -15.18
CA CYS A 99 -15.16 7.16 -15.38
C CYS A 99 -13.62 7.16 -15.32
N GLY A 100 -13.02 6.43 -14.39
CA GLY A 100 -11.57 6.31 -14.28
C GLY A 100 -10.93 5.63 -15.50
N MET A 101 -11.64 4.72 -16.15
CA MET A 101 -11.19 4.03 -17.36
C MET A 101 -11.21 4.92 -18.60
N TYR A 102 -12.23 5.78 -18.75
CA TYR A 102 -12.43 6.59 -19.96
C TYR A 102 -11.93 8.03 -19.86
N PHE A 103 -11.84 8.61 -18.66
CA PHE A 103 -11.41 9.99 -18.46
C PHE A 103 -10.01 10.07 -17.85
N SER A 104 -9.11 10.79 -18.51
CA SER A 104 -7.73 11.04 -18.04
C SER A 104 -7.63 12.26 -17.12
N LEU A 105 -8.31 12.22 -15.97
CA LEU A 105 -8.33 13.30 -14.98
C LEU A 105 -7.12 13.30 -14.02
N GLY A 106 -5.96 12.83 -14.50
CA GLY A 106 -4.76 12.66 -13.67
C GLY A 106 -5.03 11.77 -12.44
N VAL A 107 -4.77 12.29 -11.25
CA VAL A 107 -4.86 11.52 -10.00
C VAL A 107 -6.29 11.14 -9.61
N ILE A 108 -7.26 11.91 -10.09
CA ILE A 108 -8.68 11.62 -9.87
C ILE A 108 -9.06 10.31 -10.58
N SER A 109 -8.52 10.07 -11.78
CA SER A 109 -8.72 8.80 -12.50
C SER A 109 -8.22 7.61 -11.67
N ASN A 110 -7.05 7.73 -11.03
CA ASN A 110 -6.56 6.70 -10.11
C ASN A 110 -7.54 6.49 -8.94
N ALA A 111 -7.97 7.56 -8.27
CA ALA A 111 -8.93 7.44 -7.16
C ALA A 111 -10.22 6.75 -7.61
N PHE A 112 -10.74 7.10 -8.78
CA PHE A 112 -11.94 6.52 -9.38
C PHE A 112 -11.79 5.04 -9.71
N SER A 113 -10.70 4.65 -10.37
CA SER A 113 -10.43 3.24 -10.69
C SER A 113 -10.23 2.39 -9.44
N PHE A 114 -9.58 2.92 -8.40
CA PHE A 114 -9.36 2.19 -7.15
C PHE A 114 -10.51 2.27 -6.13
N PHE A 115 -11.46 3.20 -6.32
CA PHE A 115 -12.63 3.33 -5.46
C PHE A 115 -13.49 2.06 -5.48
N LEU A 116 -13.54 1.33 -6.60
CA LEU A 116 -14.19 0.02 -6.68
C LEU A 116 -13.68 -0.95 -5.62
N PHE A 117 -12.36 -1.09 -5.49
CA PHE A 117 -11.74 -2.00 -4.51
C PHE A 117 -11.87 -1.47 -3.08
N TYR A 118 -11.94 -0.15 -2.90
CA TYR A 118 -12.20 0.46 -1.61
C TYR A 118 -13.64 0.17 -1.15
N ALA A 119 -14.62 0.45 -2.01
CA ALA A 119 -16.04 0.19 -1.80
C ALA A 119 -16.31 -1.29 -1.55
N ALA A 120 -15.74 -2.20 -2.34
CA ALA A 120 -15.86 -3.63 -2.12
C ALA A 120 -15.38 -4.05 -0.73
N GLY A 121 -14.30 -3.45 -0.23
CA GLY A 121 -13.81 -3.67 1.14
C GLY A 121 -14.77 -3.18 2.21
N LEU A 122 -15.37 -1.99 2.03
CA LEU A 122 -16.38 -1.46 2.94
C LEU A 122 -17.64 -2.33 2.98
N LEU A 123 -18.14 -2.76 1.82
CA LEU A 123 -19.38 -3.52 1.69
C LEU A 123 -19.25 -4.98 2.14
N SER A 124 -18.06 -5.56 2.01
CA SER A 124 -17.75 -6.92 2.46
C SER A 124 -17.31 -6.98 3.92
N ALA A 125 -16.93 -5.86 4.55
CA ALA A 125 -16.37 -5.82 5.91
C ALA A 125 -17.12 -6.67 6.95
N PRO A 126 -18.46 -6.67 7.03
CA PRO A 126 -19.19 -7.45 8.04
C PRO A 126 -19.11 -8.97 7.82
N TYR A 127 -18.88 -9.41 6.58
CA TYR A 127 -18.91 -10.82 6.18
C TYR A 127 -17.51 -11.38 5.91
N LEU A 128 -16.54 -10.50 5.66
CA LEU A 128 -15.23 -10.88 5.16
C LEU A 128 -14.48 -11.76 6.14
N GLU A 129 -14.51 -11.44 7.44
CA GLU A 129 -13.87 -12.27 8.46
C GLU A 129 -14.40 -13.71 8.41
N LYS A 130 -15.72 -13.88 8.39
CA LYS A 130 -16.38 -15.18 8.30
C LYS A 130 -16.03 -15.91 7.00
N TRP A 131 -16.11 -15.24 5.86
CA TRP A 131 -15.78 -15.85 4.56
C TRP A 131 -14.34 -16.34 4.52
N VAL A 132 -13.40 -15.51 4.98
CA VAL A 132 -11.98 -15.89 4.98
C VAL A 132 -11.76 -17.03 5.98
N THR A 133 -12.35 -17.03 7.18
CA THR A 133 -12.19 -18.14 8.13
C THR A 133 -12.74 -19.46 7.61
N ASP A 134 -13.94 -19.44 7.01
CA ASP A 134 -14.64 -20.64 6.54
C ASP A 134 -13.94 -21.25 5.32
N LEU A 135 -13.39 -20.39 4.44
CA LEU A 135 -12.69 -20.81 3.22
C LEU A 135 -11.18 -20.99 3.40
N SER A 136 -10.60 -20.71 4.58
CA SER A 136 -9.15 -20.90 4.86
C SER A 136 -8.78 -22.35 5.18
N ASN A 137 -9.58 -23.33 4.73
CA ASN A 137 -9.19 -24.74 4.75
C ASN A 137 -8.39 -25.07 3.47
N PHE A 138 -7.67 -26.20 3.47
CA PHE A 138 -6.81 -26.57 2.33
C PHE A 138 -7.57 -26.58 1.00
N LYS A 139 -8.79 -27.14 0.97
CA LYS A 139 -9.63 -27.21 -0.23
C LYS A 139 -10.05 -25.83 -0.73
N GLY A 140 -10.44 -24.93 0.17
CA GLY A 140 -10.86 -23.57 -0.14
C GLY A 140 -9.69 -22.71 -0.65
N ILE A 141 -8.49 -22.87 -0.08
CA ILE A 141 -7.29 -22.20 -0.57
C ILE A 141 -6.95 -22.70 -1.98
N VAL A 142 -6.95 -24.01 -2.22
CA VAL A 142 -6.68 -24.58 -3.55
C VAL A 142 -7.73 -24.13 -4.56
N PHE A 143 -9.01 -24.08 -4.18
CA PHE A 143 -10.09 -23.62 -5.03
C PHE A 143 -9.93 -22.15 -5.44
N ILE A 144 -9.68 -21.25 -4.47
CA ILE A 144 -9.45 -19.83 -4.74
C ILE A 144 -8.16 -19.62 -5.55
N ALA A 145 -7.09 -20.36 -5.25
CA ALA A 145 -5.85 -20.30 -6.01
C ALA A 145 -6.04 -20.76 -7.47
N ALA A 146 -6.80 -21.84 -7.69
CA ALA A 146 -7.14 -22.30 -9.04
C ALA A 146 -7.98 -21.24 -9.79
N GLY A 147 -8.99 -20.67 -9.15
CA GLY A 147 -9.79 -19.59 -9.72
C GLY A 147 -8.96 -18.33 -10.03
N PHE A 148 -8.01 -17.98 -9.16
CA PHE A 148 -7.07 -16.87 -9.37
C PHE A 148 -6.18 -17.12 -10.57
N LEU A 149 -5.56 -18.30 -10.67
CA LEU A 149 -4.71 -18.68 -11.81
C LEU A 149 -5.49 -18.72 -13.12
N PHE A 150 -6.71 -19.26 -13.10
CA PHE A 150 -7.60 -19.24 -14.27
C PHE A 150 -7.95 -17.81 -14.69
N SER A 151 -8.32 -16.95 -13.73
CA SER A 151 -8.64 -15.55 -14.00
C SER A 151 -7.43 -14.79 -14.53
N LEU A 152 -6.22 -15.10 -14.04
CA LEU A 152 -4.98 -14.55 -14.58
C LEU A 152 -4.73 -14.99 -16.01
N TYR A 153 -4.88 -16.29 -16.30
CA TYR A 153 -4.73 -16.83 -17.65
C TYR A 153 -5.67 -16.12 -18.64
N VAL A 154 -6.94 -15.97 -18.28
CA VAL A 154 -7.91 -15.22 -19.08
C VAL A 154 -7.46 -13.77 -19.23
N ALA A 155 -7.08 -13.07 -18.15
CA ALA A 155 -6.65 -11.67 -18.22
C ALA A 155 -5.42 -11.46 -19.13
N PHE A 156 -4.42 -12.36 -19.07
CA PHE A 156 -3.25 -12.30 -19.95
C PHE A 156 -3.59 -12.52 -21.43
N SER A 157 -4.69 -13.22 -21.73
CA SER A 157 -5.11 -13.47 -23.10
C SER A 157 -5.67 -12.22 -23.80
N PHE A 158 -5.98 -11.15 -23.04
CA PHE A 158 -6.53 -9.89 -23.56
C PHE A 158 -5.48 -8.76 -23.64
N ASP A 159 -4.19 -9.03 -23.40
CA ASP A 159 -3.04 -8.11 -23.51
C ASP A 159 -3.18 -6.73 -22.80
N SER A 160 -4.18 -6.58 -21.92
CA SER A 160 -4.42 -5.36 -21.18
C SER A 160 -4.59 -5.66 -19.69
N PRO A 161 -3.56 -5.41 -18.86
CA PRO A 161 -3.61 -5.62 -17.41
C PRO A 161 -4.67 -4.77 -16.69
N SER A 162 -5.10 -3.66 -17.30
CA SER A 162 -6.12 -2.75 -16.79
C SER A 162 -7.53 -3.06 -17.30
N SER A 163 -7.69 -4.12 -18.10
CA SER A 163 -9.00 -4.53 -18.62
C SER A 163 -9.93 -4.94 -17.47
N PRO A 164 -11.24 -4.67 -17.58
CA PRO A 164 -12.25 -5.19 -16.65
C PRO A 164 -12.19 -6.73 -16.48
N VAL A 165 -11.64 -7.44 -17.48
CA VAL A 165 -11.41 -8.89 -17.44
C VAL A 165 -10.43 -9.29 -16.32
N ALA A 166 -9.56 -8.39 -15.86
CA ALA A 166 -8.64 -8.63 -14.76
C ALA A 166 -9.29 -8.47 -13.36
N LEU A 167 -10.52 -7.93 -13.27
CA LEU A 167 -11.19 -7.71 -11.98
C LEU A 167 -11.36 -8.98 -11.15
N PRO A 168 -11.80 -10.14 -11.72
CA PRO A 168 -11.88 -11.39 -10.97
C PRO A 168 -10.52 -11.81 -10.41
N ALA A 169 -9.44 -11.68 -11.20
CA ALA A 169 -8.08 -11.98 -10.74
C ALA A 169 -7.68 -11.07 -9.58
N ALA A 170 -7.99 -9.77 -9.64
CA ALA A 170 -7.72 -8.83 -8.56
C ALA A 170 -8.47 -9.18 -7.27
N PHE A 171 -9.76 -9.51 -7.35
CA PHE A 171 -10.56 -9.89 -6.18
C PHE A 171 -10.12 -11.23 -5.59
N LEU A 172 -9.91 -12.25 -6.41
CA LEU A 172 -9.45 -13.57 -5.96
C LEU A 172 -8.04 -13.50 -5.40
N GLY A 173 -7.14 -12.71 -6.00
CA GLY A 173 -5.79 -12.49 -5.49
C GLY A 173 -5.81 -11.80 -4.12
N MET A 174 -6.61 -10.75 -3.95
CA MET A 174 -6.79 -10.11 -2.63
C MET A 174 -7.34 -11.10 -1.59
N PHE A 175 -8.34 -11.91 -1.96
CA PHE A 175 -8.92 -12.90 -1.06
C PHE A 175 -7.92 -13.99 -0.68
N LEU A 176 -7.13 -14.46 -1.64
CA LEU A 176 -6.07 -15.45 -1.44
C LEU A 176 -5.00 -14.91 -0.47
N VAL A 177 -4.59 -13.64 -0.61
CA VAL A 177 -3.66 -13.00 0.33
C VAL A 177 -4.24 -12.96 1.74
N LEU A 178 -5.55 -12.71 1.91
CA LEU A 178 -6.20 -12.75 3.22
C LEU A 178 -6.21 -14.17 3.81
N GLN A 179 -6.51 -15.20 3.01
CA GLN A 179 -6.48 -16.60 3.45
C GLN A 179 -5.06 -17.00 3.90
N ILE A 180 -4.05 -16.71 3.09
CA ILE A 180 -2.64 -16.98 3.42
C ILE A 180 -2.25 -16.25 4.71
N SER A 181 -2.64 -14.99 4.85
CA SER A 181 -2.37 -14.21 6.06
C SER A 181 -2.99 -14.85 7.31
N LEU A 182 -4.23 -15.34 7.23
CA LEU A 182 -4.86 -16.05 8.35
C LEU A 182 -4.14 -17.36 8.70
N VAL A 183 -3.71 -18.14 7.69
CA VAL A 183 -2.94 -19.36 7.92
C VAL A 183 -1.62 -19.05 8.62
N ILE A 184 -0.89 -18.02 8.17
CA ILE A 184 0.37 -17.58 8.78
C ILE A 184 0.17 -17.19 10.26
N ILE A 185 -0.91 -16.45 10.56
CA ILE A 185 -1.25 -16.05 11.94
C ILE A 185 -1.56 -17.28 12.81
N LYS A 186 -2.35 -18.24 12.30
CA LYS A 186 -2.68 -19.49 13.02
C LYS A 186 -1.45 -20.34 13.31
N LEU A 187 -0.46 -20.35 12.42
CA LEU A 187 0.77 -21.12 12.61
C LEU A 187 1.66 -20.54 13.71
N GLN A 188 1.52 -19.27 14.09
CA GLN A 188 2.30 -18.54 15.13
C GLN A 188 3.84 -18.59 15.02
N LYS A 189 4.39 -19.24 13.98
CA LYS A 189 5.83 -19.45 13.79
C LYS A 189 6.52 -18.26 13.12
N LEU A 190 5.79 -17.44 12.36
CA LEU A 190 6.34 -16.45 11.45
C LEU A 190 6.16 -15.01 11.97
N LYS A 191 6.63 -14.76 13.20
CA LYS A 191 6.54 -13.43 13.86
C LYS A 191 7.20 -12.31 13.05
N VAL A 192 8.23 -12.62 12.26
CA VAL A 192 8.89 -11.64 11.38
C VAL A 192 7.92 -11.13 10.30
N ILE A 193 7.11 -12.01 9.69
CA ILE A 193 6.13 -11.59 8.67
C ILE A 193 5.04 -10.71 9.30
N GLU A 194 4.61 -11.02 10.52
CA GLU A 194 3.68 -10.17 11.26
C GLU A 194 4.28 -8.77 11.54
N LEU A 195 5.54 -8.71 11.97
CA LEU A 195 6.26 -7.44 12.16
C LEU A 195 6.35 -6.65 10.85
N LEU A 196 6.72 -7.29 9.75
CA LEU A 196 6.79 -6.64 8.43
C LEU A 196 5.43 -6.12 7.97
N GLY A 197 4.35 -6.87 8.20
CA GLY A 197 2.99 -6.44 7.91
C GLY A 197 2.58 -5.19 8.70
N LEU A 198 2.92 -5.15 10.00
CA LEU A 198 2.67 -3.99 10.86
C LEU A 198 3.54 -2.77 10.51
N ALA A 199 4.77 -3.01 10.04
CA ALA A 199 5.71 -1.97 9.57
C ALA A 199 5.53 -1.61 8.08
N SER A 200 4.50 -2.13 7.41
CA SER A 200 4.30 -1.96 5.96
C SER A 200 4.18 -0.50 5.53
N MET A 201 3.54 0.37 6.33
CA MET A 201 3.42 1.80 6.01
C MET A 201 4.78 2.53 6.04
N PRO A 202 5.60 2.47 7.12
CA PRO A 202 6.97 2.98 7.10
C PRO A 202 7.83 2.41 5.97
N ILE A 203 7.76 1.10 5.72
CA ILE A 203 8.49 0.45 4.62
C ILE A 203 8.06 1.08 3.29
N TYR A 204 6.76 1.15 3.03
CA TYR A 204 6.20 1.75 1.83
C TYR A 204 6.68 3.19 1.58
N LEU A 205 6.79 4.02 2.63
CA LEU A 205 7.23 5.41 2.48
C LEU A 205 8.70 5.52 2.05
N MET A 206 9.54 4.56 2.47
CA MET A 206 11.00 4.63 2.31
C MET A 206 11.57 3.71 1.21
N HIS A 207 10.84 2.67 0.81
CA HIS A 207 11.38 1.56 0.01
C HIS A 207 12.03 2.00 -1.32
N ILE A 208 11.45 2.97 -2.03
CA ILE A 208 12.03 3.47 -3.30
C ILE A 208 13.35 4.20 -3.09
N ILE A 209 13.47 5.00 -2.02
CA ILE A 209 14.71 5.73 -1.69
C ILE A 209 15.86 4.75 -1.47
N PHE A 210 15.61 3.68 -0.71
CA PHE A 210 16.63 2.65 -0.45
C PHE A 210 16.88 1.78 -1.68
N GLY A 211 15.84 1.41 -2.44
CA GLY A 211 16.00 0.59 -3.64
C GLY A 211 16.82 1.30 -4.72
N SER A 212 16.50 2.57 -5.00
CA SER A 212 17.26 3.37 -5.95
C SER A 212 18.67 3.69 -5.43
N GLY A 213 18.80 4.03 -4.13
CA GLY A 213 20.07 4.35 -3.51
C GLY A 213 21.07 3.18 -3.54
N VAL A 214 20.62 1.97 -3.22
CA VAL A 214 21.46 0.76 -3.28
C VAL A 214 21.91 0.47 -4.71
N ARG A 215 21.02 0.60 -5.69
CA ARG A 215 21.37 0.46 -7.11
C ARG A 215 22.46 1.44 -7.52
N VAL A 216 22.30 2.73 -7.19
CA VAL A 216 23.30 3.77 -7.51
C VAL A 216 24.63 3.47 -6.83
N PHE A 217 24.61 3.07 -5.56
CA PHE A 217 25.81 2.72 -4.82
C PHE A 217 26.55 1.54 -5.47
N ILE A 218 25.88 0.42 -5.73
CA ILE A 218 26.49 -0.78 -6.31
C ILE A 218 27.05 -0.49 -7.71
N LEU A 219 26.33 0.29 -8.54
CA LEU A 219 26.80 0.68 -9.87
C LEU A 219 28.07 1.54 -9.81
N LYS A 220 28.19 2.45 -8.82
CA LYS A 220 29.41 3.25 -8.62
C LYS A 220 30.62 2.42 -8.22
N PHE A 221 30.42 1.28 -7.55
CA PHE A 221 31.47 0.31 -7.26
C PHE A 221 31.83 -0.59 -8.47
N GLY A 222 31.25 -0.35 -9.64
CA GLY A 222 31.52 -1.11 -10.87
C GLY A 222 30.91 -2.51 -10.88
N VAL A 223 30.05 -2.84 -9.91
CA VAL A 223 29.42 -4.16 -9.82
C VAL A 223 28.13 -4.15 -10.65
N THR A 224 28.24 -4.63 -11.90
CA THR A 224 27.08 -4.70 -12.82
C THR A 224 26.31 -6.02 -12.71
N ARG A 225 26.69 -6.92 -11.81
CA ARG A 225 26.01 -8.21 -11.62
C ARG A 225 24.57 -8.00 -11.15
N ILE A 226 23.62 -8.47 -11.94
CA ILE A 226 22.19 -8.34 -11.68
C ILE A 226 21.79 -9.05 -10.38
N GLU A 227 22.35 -10.23 -10.12
CA GLU A 227 22.08 -11.03 -8.92
C GLU A 227 22.38 -10.29 -7.62
N LEU A 228 23.52 -9.60 -7.56
CA LEU A 228 23.92 -8.82 -6.38
C LEU A 228 23.03 -7.60 -6.20
N ASN A 229 22.71 -6.89 -7.29
CA ASN A 229 21.77 -5.76 -7.25
C ASN A 229 20.38 -6.18 -6.77
N LEU A 230 19.88 -7.34 -7.22
CA LEU A 230 18.59 -7.87 -6.78
C LEU A 230 18.62 -8.31 -5.32
N LEU A 231 19.64 -9.06 -4.90
CA LEU A 231 19.74 -9.58 -3.53
C LEU A 231 19.85 -8.43 -2.52
N PHE A 232 20.81 -7.52 -2.72
CA PHE A 232 21.02 -6.39 -1.83
C PHE A 232 19.88 -5.38 -1.94
N GLY A 233 19.37 -5.13 -3.15
CA GLY A 233 18.21 -4.28 -3.36
C GLY A 233 17.03 -4.76 -2.52
N CYS A 234 16.58 -6.00 -2.69
CA CYS A 234 15.47 -6.57 -1.92
C CYS A 234 15.70 -6.54 -0.41
N LEU A 235 16.91 -6.86 0.05
CA LEU A 235 17.24 -6.89 1.47
C LEU A 235 17.20 -5.48 2.09
N PHE A 236 17.90 -4.52 1.50
CA PHE A 236 17.98 -3.15 2.03
C PHE A 236 16.66 -2.39 1.92
N VAL A 237 15.87 -2.66 0.86
CA VAL A 237 14.53 -2.08 0.68
C VAL A 237 13.59 -2.41 1.84
N ILE A 238 13.81 -3.52 2.54
CA ILE A 238 12.99 -3.93 3.70
C ILE A 238 13.70 -3.61 5.02
N VAL A 239 14.97 -4.00 5.14
CA VAL A 239 15.73 -3.92 6.40
C VAL A 239 16.03 -2.47 6.77
N ALA A 240 16.46 -1.63 5.83
CA ALA A 240 16.84 -0.25 6.16
C ALA A 240 15.64 0.59 6.65
N PRO A 241 14.46 0.55 5.98
CA PRO A 241 13.25 1.17 6.52
C PRO A 241 12.87 0.66 7.91
N LEU A 242 13.02 -0.63 8.18
CA LEU A 242 12.69 -1.22 9.48
C LEU A 242 13.63 -0.71 10.58
N VAL A 243 14.93 -0.62 10.29
CA VAL A 243 15.95 -0.09 11.21
C VAL A 243 15.69 1.38 11.51
N ILE A 244 15.38 2.20 10.49
CA ILE A 244 15.03 3.62 10.68
C ILE A 244 13.74 3.76 11.49
N TYR A 245 12.75 2.92 11.22
CA TYR A 245 11.51 2.90 11.99
C TYR A 245 11.75 2.56 13.47
N TYR A 246 12.64 1.61 13.75
CA TYR A 246 13.05 1.30 15.13
C TYR A 246 13.84 2.44 15.78
N PHE A 247 14.76 3.06 15.05
CA PHE A 247 15.57 4.16 15.55
C PHE A 247 14.72 5.38 15.89
N THR A 248 13.77 5.75 15.01
CA THR A 248 12.83 6.85 15.28
C THR A 248 11.96 6.59 16.51
N TYR A 249 11.57 5.33 16.75
CA TYR A 249 10.91 4.93 17.98
C TYR A 249 11.80 5.06 19.22
N TYR A 250 13.06 4.61 19.13
CA TYR A 250 14.03 4.72 20.24
C TYR A 250 14.28 6.19 20.63
N CYS A 251 14.39 7.07 19.64
CA CYS A 251 14.56 8.50 19.82
C CYS A 251 13.26 9.26 20.16
N LYS A 252 12.10 8.59 20.18
CA LYS A 252 10.76 9.18 20.43
C LYS A 252 10.36 10.28 19.41
N VAL A 253 10.84 10.16 18.17
CA VAL A 253 10.57 11.11 17.08
C VAL A 253 9.67 10.51 15.99
N GLU A 254 9.07 9.35 16.22
CA GLU A 254 8.27 8.62 15.22
C GLU A 254 7.11 9.45 14.66
N ARG A 255 6.50 10.32 15.48
CA ARG A 255 5.41 11.20 15.05
C ARG A 255 5.85 12.25 14.03
N ILE A 256 7.10 12.72 14.12
CA ILE A 256 7.68 13.69 13.18
C ILE A 256 7.80 13.07 11.79
N PHE A 257 8.08 11.77 11.70
CA PHE A 257 8.18 11.07 10.43
C PHE A 257 6.83 10.55 9.90
N GLY A 258 5.73 10.87 10.60
CA GLY A 258 4.40 10.37 10.26
C GLY A 258 4.23 8.88 10.55
N PHE A 259 5.14 8.30 11.34
CA PHE A 259 5.13 6.89 11.68
C PHE A 259 4.22 6.64 12.88
N ASN A 260 3.00 6.18 12.61
CA ASN A 260 2.05 5.83 13.65
C ASN A 260 2.33 4.44 14.24
N ASN A 261 1.86 4.21 15.47
CA ASN A 261 1.84 2.90 16.15
C ASN A 261 3.20 2.24 16.47
N ALA A 262 4.33 2.92 16.31
CA ALA A 262 5.66 2.36 16.58
C ALA A 262 5.78 1.79 18.00
N SER A 263 5.27 2.55 18.98
CA SER A 263 5.28 2.14 20.38
C SER A 263 4.45 0.89 20.68
N ILE A 264 3.37 0.66 19.93
CA ILE A 264 2.53 -0.53 20.07
C ILE A 264 3.24 -1.73 19.46
N ILE A 265 3.84 -1.55 18.28
CA ILE A 265 4.48 -2.62 17.51
C ILE A 265 5.75 -3.10 18.21
N PHE A 266 6.65 -2.20 18.60
CA PHE A 266 7.93 -2.58 19.19
C PHE A 266 7.82 -3.08 20.63
N LYS A 267 6.76 -2.70 21.36
CA LYS A 267 6.41 -3.36 22.64
C LYS A 267 5.93 -4.80 22.46
N LYS A 268 5.31 -5.13 21.32
CA LYS A 268 4.84 -6.50 21.00
C LYS A 268 5.97 -7.44 20.60
N PHE A 269 7.06 -6.92 20.04
CA PHE A 269 8.20 -7.72 19.53
C PHE A 269 9.56 -7.34 20.15
N PRO A 270 9.73 -7.37 21.48
CA PRO A 270 10.99 -6.98 22.12
C PRO A 270 12.15 -7.93 21.76
N ALA A 271 11.87 -9.24 21.64
CA ALA A 271 12.89 -10.28 21.44
C ALA A 271 13.50 -10.33 20.02
N ILE A 272 12.88 -9.68 19.03
CA ILE A 272 13.37 -9.67 17.64
C ILE A 272 14.43 -8.57 17.43
N LEU A 273 14.42 -7.55 18.28
CA LEU A 273 15.25 -6.35 18.14
C LEU A 273 16.42 -6.30 19.12
N VAL A 274 16.34 -7.07 20.19
CA VAL A 274 17.39 -7.19 21.19
C VAL A 274 17.68 -8.67 21.41
N LYS A 275 18.47 -9.26 20.53
CA LYS A 275 19.42 -10.27 21.01
C LYS A 275 20.60 -9.47 21.58
N LYS A 276 20.56 -9.23 22.89
CA LYS A 276 21.78 -8.99 23.65
C LYS A 276 22.65 -10.25 23.60
#